data_AF-E3KL80-F1
#
_entry.id   AF-E3KL80-F1
#
_cell.length_a   1.000
_cell.length_b   1.000
_cell.length_c   1.000
_cell.angle_alpha   90.00
_cell.angle_beta   90.00
_cell.angle_gamma   90.00
#
_symmetry.space_group_name_H-M   'P 1'
#
loop_
_entity.id
_entity.type
_entity.pdbx_description
1 polymer ?
#
loop_
_entity_poly.entity_id
_entity_poly.type
_entity_poly.pdbx_seq_one_letter_code
_entity_poly.pdbx_strand_id
1 'polypeptide(L)'
;MDSPSGVSWVLLNGSELYIIPDLWEDSIRGNFAAYSQYFDLLDPPSGLPMSQAAIQLAQSIFPIIKLAKLFFAKLSRKPVKGKPVPLFTEMSSQQLYSLHKSSEEYGESMMDLVFHLEEADLHPHTSLSLIRDIQVLSTHFQSYVPLAALYIAPLFPDINGVSAQIYFKTWFITWNTLFFTASENDIQAANVFAQNHDI
;
A
#
# COMPACT_ATOMS: atom_id res chain seq x y z
N MET A 1 24.75 27.88 -34.64
CA MET A 1 24.37 28.33 -33.28
C MET A 1 23.00 27.76 -33.04
N ASP A 2 22.99 26.67 -32.28
CA ASP A 2 21.88 25.75 -32.12
C ASP A 2 20.74 26.35 -31.31
N SER A 3 19.52 26.16 -31.80
CA SER A 3 18.29 26.32 -31.03
C SER A 3 18.05 25.00 -30.30
N PRO A 4 17.85 24.98 -28.96
CA PRO A 4 17.64 23.73 -28.27
C PRO A 4 16.28 23.15 -28.69
N SER A 5 16.38 22.00 -29.34
CA SER A 5 15.35 20.99 -29.59
C SER A 5 14.13 21.14 -28.68
N GLY A 6 12.99 21.44 -29.31
CA GLY A 6 11.68 21.32 -28.69
C GLY A 6 11.53 19.95 -28.06
N VAL A 7 11.32 19.93 -26.76
CA VAL A 7 10.85 18.77 -26.03
C VAL A 7 9.54 18.37 -26.69
N SER A 8 9.56 17.30 -27.47
CA SER A 8 8.36 16.65 -27.94
C SER A 8 7.65 16.18 -26.67
N TRP A 9 6.62 16.92 -26.27
CA TRP A 9 5.66 16.47 -25.27
C TRP A 9 4.98 15.24 -25.87
N VAL A 10 5.59 14.08 -25.66
CA VAL A 10 4.94 12.80 -25.87
C VAL A 10 3.73 12.82 -24.95
N LEU A 11 2.57 13.11 -25.54
CA LEU A 11 1.27 12.85 -24.95
C LEU A 11 1.31 11.39 -24.48
N LEU A 12 1.46 11.19 -23.17
CA LEU A 12 1.42 9.86 -22.57
C LEU A 12 0.05 9.28 -22.91
N ASN A 13 0.04 8.31 -23.82
CA ASN A 13 -1.18 7.63 -24.23
C ASN A 13 -1.78 6.94 -23.01
N GLY A 14 -3.12 6.98 -22.86
CA GLY A 14 -3.85 6.24 -21.83
C GLY A 14 -3.59 4.71 -21.79
N SER A 15 -2.77 4.18 -22.69
CA SER A 15 -2.24 2.81 -22.69
C SER A 15 -1.39 2.47 -21.46
N GLU A 16 -0.70 3.44 -20.84
CA GLU A 16 0.17 3.18 -19.68
C GLU A 16 -0.61 2.86 -18.40
N LEU A 17 -1.87 3.33 -18.30
CA LEU A 17 -2.75 3.01 -17.19
C LEU A 17 -3.10 1.51 -17.10
N TYR A 18 -3.02 0.78 -18.21
CA TYR A 18 -3.25 -0.66 -18.20
C TYR A 18 -2.09 -1.45 -17.60
N ILE A 19 -0.88 -0.88 -17.58
CA ILE A 19 0.31 -1.54 -17.05
C ILE A 19 0.36 -1.44 -15.52
N ILE A 20 -0.21 -0.37 -14.94
CA ILE A 20 -0.21 -0.13 -13.48
C ILE A 20 -0.82 -1.32 -12.69
N PRO A 21 -2.01 -1.85 -13.02
CA PRO A 21 -2.55 -3.06 -12.39
C PRO A 21 -1.61 -4.27 -12.47
N ASP A 22 -0.92 -4.48 -13.59
CA ASP A 22 0.01 -5.60 -13.77
C ASP A 22 1.27 -5.40 -12.88
N LEU A 23 1.79 -4.17 -12.80
CA LEU A 23 2.91 -3.82 -11.91
C LEU A 23 2.55 -4.01 -10.43
N TRP A 24 1.34 -3.62 -10.05
CA TRP A 24 0.82 -3.87 -8.71
C TRP A 24 0.70 -5.37 -8.43
N GLU A 25 0.20 -6.17 -9.38
CA GLU A 25 0.13 -7.63 -9.22
C GLU A 25 1.52 -8.24 -8.99
N ASP A 26 2.52 -7.81 -9.76
CA ASP A 26 3.89 -8.30 -9.62
C ASP A 26 4.54 -7.88 -8.30
N SER A 27 4.32 -6.63 -7.85
CA SER A 27 4.75 -6.20 -6.52
C SER A 27 4.04 -6.97 -5.41
N ILE A 28 2.73 -7.26 -5.53
CA ILE A 28 2.01 -8.12 -4.58
C ILE A 28 2.65 -9.50 -4.50
N ARG A 29 2.95 -10.10 -5.66
CA ARG A 29 3.50 -11.45 -5.77
C ARG A 29 4.91 -11.53 -5.17
N GLY A 30 5.73 -10.50 -5.35
CA GLY A 30 7.07 -10.43 -4.78
C GLY A 30 7.05 -10.07 -3.29
N ASN A 31 6.62 -8.84 -3.00
CA ASN A 31 6.77 -8.23 -1.68
C ASN A 31 5.84 -8.88 -0.65
N PHE A 32 4.54 -8.99 -0.93
CA PHE A 32 3.60 -9.53 0.06
C PHE A 32 3.71 -11.05 0.25
N ALA A 33 4.26 -11.79 -0.71
CA ALA A 33 4.55 -13.22 -0.53
C ALA A 33 5.78 -13.43 0.38
N ALA A 34 6.81 -12.60 0.22
CA ALA A 34 7.94 -12.56 1.16
C ALA A 34 7.43 -12.24 2.57
N TYR A 35 6.59 -11.22 2.72
CA TYR A 35 5.99 -10.85 4.02
C TYR A 35 5.11 -11.94 4.63
N SER A 36 4.32 -12.68 3.84
CA SER A 36 3.54 -13.79 4.40
C SER A 36 4.40 -14.86 5.08
N GLN A 37 5.61 -15.13 4.57
CA GLN A 37 6.54 -16.06 5.23
C GLN A 37 7.02 -15.51 6.57
N TYR A 38 7.25 -14.20 6.69
CA TYR A 38 7.57 -13.53 7.96
C TYR A 38 6.42 -13.61 8.98
N PHE A 39 5.18 -13.56 8.51
CA PHE A 39 3.99 -13.69 9.36
C PHE A 39 3.64 -15.14 9.71
N ASP A 40 3.97 -16.11 8.85
CA ASP A 40 3.88 -17.54 9.17
C ASP A 40 4.89 -17.93 10.28
N LEU A 41 5.99 -17.16 10.44
CA LEU A 41 6.94 -17.29 11.57
C LEU A 41 6.43 -16.68 12.89
N LEU A 42 5.41 -15.80 12.83
CA LEU A 42 4.72 -15.24 14.00
C LEU A 42 3.61 -16.18 14.53
N ASP A 43 3.35 -17.29 13.85
CA ASP A 43 2.59 -18.43 14.38
C ASP A 43 3.56 -19.31 15.20
N PRO A 44 3.32 -19.59 16.50
CA PRO A 44 4.35 -20.17 17.35
C PRO A 44 4.46 -21.70 17.10
N PRO A 45 5.67 -22.33 17.06
CA PRO A 45 7.01 -21.79 17.26
C PRO A 45 8.05 -22.23 16.20
N SER A 46 8.67 -21.28 15.50
CA SER A 46 9.99 -21.52 14.89
C SER A 46 10.94 -20.36 15.12
N GLY A 47 11.45 -20.26 16.35
CA GLY A 47 12.85 -19.88 16.59
C GLY A 47 13.19 -18.44 16.95
N LEU A 48 12.28 -17.46 16.81
CA LEU A 48 12.53 -16.10 17.29
C LEU A 48 12.05 -15.96 18.75
N PRO A 49 12.92 -15.64 19.72
CA PRO A 49 12.52 -15.42 21.10
C PRO A 49 11.90 -14.03 21.26
N MET A 50 10.70 -13.82 20.69
CA MET A 50 9.95 -12.57 20.89
C MET A 50 9.24 -12.57 22.24
N SER A 51 9.24 -11.42 22.91
CA SER A 51 8.47 -11.19 24.13
C SER A 51 6.97 -11.24 23.84
N GLN A 52 6.15 -11.53 24.86
CA GLN A 52 4.70 -11.50 24.72
C GLN A 52 4.18 -10.13 24.25
N ALA A 53 4.88 -9.06 24.62
CA ALA A 53 4.55 -7.70 24.22
C ALA A 53 4.90 -7.45 22.75
N ALA A 54 6.04 -7.95 22.25
CA ALA A 54 6.40 -7.89 20.84
C ALA A 54 5.42 -8.71 19.97
N ILE A 55 4.96 -9.87 20.46
CA ILE A 55 3.91 -10.66 19.80
C ILE A 55 2.61 -9.86 19.69
N GLN A 56 2.20 -9.17 20.75
CA GLN A 56 0.98 -8.34 20.72
C GLN A 56 1.11 -7.15 19.76
N LEU A 57 2.29 -6.52 19.71
CA LEU A 57 2.60 -5.46 18.75
C LEU A 57 2.56 -5.97 17.31
N ALA A 58 3.17 -7.13 17.06
CA ALA A 58 3.13 -7.78 15.75
C ALA A 58 1.69 -8.07 15.32
N GLN A 59 0.89 -8.63 16.22
CA GLN A 59 -0.53 -8.92 16.00
C GLN A 59 -1.34 -7.66 15.67
N SER A 60 -1.03 -6.51 16.28
CA SER A 60 -1.73 -5.27 15.99
C SER A 60 -1.53 -4.86 14.53
N ILE A 61 -0.32 -5.05 13.97
CA ILE A 61 0.11 -4.60 12.62
C ILE A 61 -0.49 -5.45 11.48
N PHE A 62 -0.91 -6.69 11.73
CA PHE A 62 -1.51 -7.57 10.71
C PHE A 62 -2.65 -6.95 9.87
N PRO A 63 -3.61 -6.22 10.46
CA PRO A 63 -4.70 -5.59 9.74
C PRO A 63 -4.23 -4.60 8.67
N ILE A 64 -3.22 -3.75 8.94
CA ILE A 64 -2.74 -2.77 7.94
C ILE A 64 -2.12 -3.49 6.73
N ILE A 65 -1.38 -4.57 6.95
CA ILE A 65 -0.80 -5.39 5.87
C ILE A 65 -1.90 -6.07 5.06
N LYS A 66 -2.88 -6.68 5.74
CA LYS A 66 -4.02 -7.34 5.08
C LYS A 66 -4.83 -6.34 4.26
N LEU A 67 -5.05 -5.13 4.79
CA LEU A 67 -5.77 -4.08 4.11
C LEU A 67 -4.98 -3.57 2.90
N ALA A 68 -3.67 -3.37 3.00
CA ALA A 68 -2.82 -3.00 1.88
C ALA A 68 -2.83 -4.05 0.77
N LYS A 69 -2.67 -5.33 1.13
CA LYS A 69 -2.80 -6.45 0.18
C LYS A 69 -4.17 -6.46 -0.49
N LEU A 70 -5.24 -6.26 0.30
CA LEU A 70 -6.61 -6.18 -0.22
C LEU A 70 -6.76 -5.03 -1.21
N PHE A 71 -6.12 -3.88 -0.94
CA PHE A 71 -6.17 -2.72 -1.81
C PHE A 71 -5.59 -3.02 -3.19
N PHE A 72 -4.31 -3.39 -3.21
CA PHE A 72 -3.61 -3.67 -4.46
C PHE A 72 -4.27 -4.85 -5.18
N ALA A 73 -4.63 -5.94 -4.49
CA ALA A 73 -5.24 -7.11 -5.11
C ALA A 73 -6.61 -6.82 -5.72
N LYS A 74 -7.39 -5.91 -5.13
CA LYS A 74 -8.70 -5.55 -5.68
C LYS A 74 -8.56 -4.74 -6.97
N LEU A 75 -7.60 -3.82 -7.01
CA LEU A 75 -7.39 -2.92 -8.15
C LEU A 75 -6.47 -3.48 -9.24
N SER A 76 -5.70 -4.52 -8.93
CA SER A 76 -4.89 -5.25 -9.92
C SER A 76 -5.74 -6.18 -10.82
N ARG A 77 -7.02 -6.37 -10.48
CA ARG A 77 -7.92 -7.20 -11.29
C ARG A 77 -8.08 -6.58 -12.67
N LYS A 78 -7.72 -7.35 -13.69
CA LYS A 78 -7.73 -6.88 -15.08
C LYS A 78 -9.09 -6.29 -15.44
N PRO A 79 -9.13 -5.03 -15.92
CA PRO A 79 -10.35 -4.50 -16.49
C PRO A 79 -10.77 -5.37 -17.67
N VAL A 80 -12.07 -5.58 -17.84
CA VAL A 80 -12.61 -6.44 -18.90
C VAL A 80 -12.13 -5.90 -20.25
N LYS A 81 -11.48 -6.77 -21.05
CA LYS A 81 -11.05 -6.45 -22.41
C LYS A 81 -12.22 -5.88 -23.20
N GLY A 82 -12.08 -4.65 -23.70
CA GLY A 82 -13.06 -4.05 -24.63
C GLY A 82 -13.70 -2.73 -24.18
N LYS A 83 -13.49 -2.25 -22.93
CA LYS A 83 -13.82 -0.85 -22.62
C LYS A 83 -12.76 0.07 -23.24
N PRO A 84 -13.13 1.05 -24.08
CA PRO A 84 -12.22 2.10 -24.50
C PRO A 84 -11.80 2.87 -23.25
N VAL A 85 -10.52 2.80 -22.90
CA VAL A 85 -9.96 3.76 -21.95
C VAL A 85 -9.95 5.12 -22.61
N PRO A 86 -10.28 6.20 -21.89
CA PRO A 86 -10.10 7.54 -22.41
C PRO A 86 -8.66 7.67 -22.93
N LEU A 87 -8.50 7.85 -24.23
CA LEU A 87 -7.18 8.03 -24.86
C LEU A 87 -6.44 9.23 -24.25
N PHE A 88 -7.21 10.15 -23.68
CA PHE A 88 -6.76 11.28 -22.90
C PHE A 88 -7.29 11.15 -21.48
N THR A 89 -6.39 11.07 -20.51
CA THR A 89 -6.73 11.32 -19.10
C THR A 89 -6.17 12.68 -18.73
N GLU A 90 -6.86 13.44 -17.87
CA GLU A 90 -6.33 14.69 -17.31
C GLU A 90 -5.23 14.44 -16.25
N MET A 91 -4.59 13.27 -16.28
CA MET A 91 -3.54 12.89 -15.33
C MET A 91 -2.22 13.56 -15.72
N SER A 92 -1.56 14.20 -14.75
CA SER A 92 -0.21 14.72 -14.95
C SER A 92 0.81 13.57 -14.97
N SER A 93 1.95 13.77 -15.64
CA SER A 93 3.05 12.78 -15.64
C SER A 93 3.54 12.46 -14.23
N GLN A 94 3.48 13.42 -13.31
CA GLN A 94 3.83 13.20 -11.91
C GLN A 94 2.84 12.25 -11.22
N GLN A 95 1.55 12.44 -11.42
CA GLN A 95 0.52 11.55 -10.85
C GLN A 95 0.62 10.13 -11.42
N LEU A 96 0.92 10.02 -12.72
CA LEU A 96 1.13 8.73 -13.37
C LEU A 96 2.34 8.00 -12.80
N TYR A 97 3.46 8.72 -12.67
CA TYR A 97 4.68 8.19 -12.06
C TYR A 97 4.44 7.75 -10.60
N SER A 98 3.72 8.55 -9.81
CA SER A 98 3.35 8.19 -8.43
C SER A 98 2.51 6.91 -8.38
N LEU A 99 1.51 6.73 -9.26
CA LEU A 99 0.75 5.49 -9.32
C LEU A 99 1.61 4.30 -9.76
N HIS A 100 2.49 4.50 -10.74
CA HIS A 100 3.41 3.47 -11.22
C HIS A 100 4.33 2.95 -10.10
N LYS A 101 4.95 3.85 -9.34
CA LYS A 101 5.90 3.48 -8.26
C LYS A 101 5.21 3.06 -6.95
N SER A 102 3.91 3.34 -6.80
CA SER A 102 3.21 3.19 -5.52
C SER A 102 3.36 1.83 -4.84
N SER A 103 3.22 0.72 -5.57
CA SER A 103 3.33 -0.61 -4.97
C SER A 103 4.76 -0.99 -4.60
N GLU A 104 5.75 -0.42 -5.27
CA GLU A 104 7.18 -0.63 -4.98
C GLU A 104 7.57 0.18 -3.74
N GLU A 105 7.29 1.48 -3.73
CA GLU A 105 7.55 2.38 -2.59
C GLU A 105 6.84 1.91 -1.31
N TYR A 106 5.59 1.46 -1.44
CA TYR A 106 4.86 0.85 -0.33
C TYR A 106 5.49 -0.46 0.13
N GLY A 107 5.95 -1.28 -0.82
CA GLY A 107 6.64 -2.54 -0.54
C GLY A 107 7.93 -2.31 0.27
N GLU A 108 8.76 -1.34 -0.13
CA GLU A 108 9.97 -0.95 0.58
C GLU A 108 9.67 -0.47 2.01
N SER A 109 8.70 0.45 2.15
CA SER A 109 8.31 0.96 3.49
C SER A 109 7.73 -0.14 4.39
N MET A 110 7.10 -1.17 3.80
CA MET A 110 6.60 -2.32 4.53
C MET A 110 7.74 -3.24 4.99
N MET A 111 8.82 -3.35 4.20
CA MET A 111 10.02 -4.10 4.59
C MET A 111 10.65 -3.47 5.82
N ASP A 112 10.78 -2.15 5.85
CA ASP A 112 11.32 -1.41 6.99
C ASP A 112 10.48 -1.65 8.26
N LEU A 113 9.14 -1.62 8.14
CA LEU A 113 8.25 -1.92 9.26
C LEU A 113 8.46 -3.33 9.81
N VAL A 114 8.53 -4.34 8.93
CA VAL A 114 8.74 -5.73 9.32
C VAL A 114 10.12 -5.91 9.97
N PHE A 115 11.15 -5.30 9.40
CA PHE A 115 12.51 -5.36 9.93
C PHE A 115 12.58 -4.79 11.36
N HIS A 116 12.02 -3.59 11.59
CA HIS A 116 11.96 -3.04 12.95
C HIS A 116 11.10 -3.89 13.88
N LEU A 117 10.04 -4.54 13.38
CA LEU A 117 9.22 -5.41 14.21
C LEU A 117 10.01 -6.65 14.68
N GLU A 118 10.86 -7.23 13.83
CA GLU A 118 11.74 -8.35 14.20
C GLU A 118 12.80 -7.95 15.24
N GLU A 119 13.25 -6.70 15.20
CA GLU A 119 14.23 -6.17 16.14
C GLU A 119 13.62 -5.55 17.41
N ALA A 120 12.29 -5.67 17.60
CA ALA A 120 11.55 -5.00 18.68
C ALA A 120 12.09 -5.32 20.08
N ASP A 121 12.54 -6.56 20.32
CA ASP A 121 13.11 -6.98 21.61
C ASP A 121 14.63 -6.83 21.69
N LEU A 122 15.30 -6.52 20.58
CA LEU A 122 16.77 -6.48 20.50
C LEU A 122 17.34 -5.08 20.70
N HIS A 123 16.59 -4.06 20.30
CA HIS A 123 17.06 -2.68 20.31
C HIS A 123 16.15 -1.77 21.14
N PRO A 124 16.71 -0.88 21.97
CA PRO A 124 15.93 0.19 22.58
C PRO A 124 15.45 1.16 21.49
N HIS A 125 14.29 1.80 21.72
CA HIS A 125 13.66 2.78 20.82
C HIS A 125 13.06 2.25 19.52
N THR A 126 12.96 0.94 19.32
CA THR A 126 12.32 0.34 18.14
C THR A 126 10.87 0.82 17.94
N SER A 127 10.15 1.14 19.02
CA SER A 127 8.81 1.72 18.97
C SER A 127 8.74 3.03 18.19
N LEU A 128 9.75 3.90 18.28
CA LEU A 128 9.76 5.17 17.55
C LEU A 128 9.93 4.94 16.04
N SER A 129 10.79 3.98 15.67
CA SER A 129 10.95 3.57 14.27
C SER A 129 9.65 2.98 13.74
N LEU A 130 9.01 2.07 14.48
CA LEU A 130 7.72 1.47 14.11
C LEU A 130 6.62 2.52 13.89
N ILE A 131 6.50 3.49 14.81
CA ILE A 131 5.52 4.59 14.68
C ILE A 131 5.80 5.40 13.41
N ARG A 132 7.07 5.71 13.13
CA ARG A 132 7.45 6.44 11.92
C ARG A 132 7.11 5.64 10.66
N ASP A 133 7.37 4.35 10.65
CA ASP A 133 7.12 3.50 9.49
C ASP A 133 5.61 3.37 9.22
N ILE A 134 4.78 3.21 10.27
CA ILE A 134 3.32 3.21 10.15
C ILE A 134 2.82 4.55 9.58
N GLN A 135 3.39 5.66 10.01
CA GLN A 135 3.06 6.98 9.47
C GLN A 135 3.45 7.10 7.99
N VAL A 136 4.65 6.66 7.60
CA VAL A 136 5.08 6.64 6.19
C VAL A 136 4.13 5.80 5.33
N LEU A 137 3.80 4.58 5.76
CA LEU A 137 2.82 3.72 5.08
C LEU A 137 1.45 4.39 4.94
N SER A 138 1.03 5.16 5.94
CA SER A 138 -0.20 5.93 5.90
C SER A 138 -0.16 7.05 4.86
N THR A 139 0.96 7.79 4.77
CA THR A 139 1.11 8.88 3.78
C THR A 139 1.09 8.40 2.33
N HIS A 140 1.60 7.19 2.08
CA HIS A 140 1.51 6.52 0.77
C HIS A 140 0.05 6.39 0.34
N PHE A 141 -0.81 5.81 1.17
CA PHE A 141 -2.22 5.65 0.83
C PHE A 141 -3.01 6.96 0.79
N GLN A 142 -2.64 7.97 1.59
CA GLN A 142 -3.21 9.32 1.46
C GLN A 142 -2.98 9.90 0.06
N SER A 143 -1.82 9.59 -0.54
CA SER A 143 -1.46 10.05 -1.88
C SER A 143 -2.08 9.20 -2.99
N TYR A 144 -2.11 7.88 -2.83
CA TYR A 144 -2.50 6.95 -3.89
C TYR A 144 -4.00 6.73 -4.01
N VAL A 145 -4.75 6.72 -2.90
CA VAL A 145 -6.19 6.41 -2.92
C VAL A 145 -6.99 7.40 -3.79
N PRO A 146 -6.76 8.73 -3.72
CA PRO A 146 -7.44 9.67 -4.61
C PRO A 146 -7.14 9.41 -6.09
N LEU A 147 -5.88 9.12 -6.41
CA LEU A 147 -5.45 8.84 -7.79
C LEU A 147 -6.06 7.52 -8.29
N ALA A 148 -6.09 6.48 -7.47
CA ALA A 148 -6.74 5.22 -7.79
C ALA A 148 -8.25 5.40 -8.00
N ALA A 149 -8.91 6.21 -7.18
CA ALA A 149 -10.33 6.52 -7.33
C ALA A 149 -10.65 7.29 -8.61
N LEU A 150 -9.79 8.23 -8.99
CA LEU A 150 -9.98 9.07 -10.18
C LEU A 150 -9.65 8.37 -11.48
N TYR A 151 -8.58 7.56 -11.50
CA TYR A 151 -8.01 7.08 -12.77
C TYR A 151 -8.05 5.57 -12.94
N ILE A 152 -8.05 4.78 -11.86
CA ILE A 152 -8.03 3.32 -11.92
C ILE A 152 -9.44 2.75 -11.80
N ALA A 153 -10.25 3.23 -10.84
CA ALA A 153 -11.61 2.74 -10.64
C ALA A 153 -12.55 2.89 -11.87
N PRO A 154 -12.49 3.97 -12.67
CA PRO A 154 -13.32 4.09 -13.87
C PRO A 154 -12.99 3.06 -14.97
N LEU A 155 -11.83 2.40 -14.91
CA LEU A 155 -11.43 1.38 -15.87
C LEU A 155 -12.26 0.09 -15.73
N PHE A 156 -12.91 -0.11 -14.58
CA PHE A 156 -13.67 -1.31 -14.29
C PHE A 156 -15.07 -1.30 -14.96
N PRO A 157 -15.63 -2.48 -15.28
CA PRO A 157 -17.02 -2.58 -15.69
C PRO A 157 -17.96 -2.30 -14.52
N ASP A 158 -19.20 -1.94 -14.84
CA ASP A 158 -20.26 -1.84 -13.85
C ASP A 158 -20.53 -3.22 -13.23
N ILE A 159 -20.86 -3.24 -11.94
CA ILE A 159 -20.98 -4.46 -11.15
C ILE A 159 -22.44 -4.61 -10.73
N ASN A 160 -23.10 -5.66 -11.21
CA ASN A 160 -24.50 -5.97 -10.87
C ASN A 160 -25.47 -4.78 -11.10
N GLY A 161 -25.26 -4.00 -12.16
CA GLY A 161 -26.07 -2.82 -12.47
C GLY A 161 -25.74 -1.55 -11.67
N VAL A 162 -24.73 -1.60 -10.80
CA VAL A 162 -24.18 -0.44 -10.10
C VAL A 162 -22.95 0.07 -10.86
N SER A 163 -22.87 1.39 -11.08
CA SER A 163 -21.72 1.96 -11.77
C SER A 163 -20.43 1.67 -11.01
N ALA A 164 -19.37 1.32 -11.75
CA ALA A 164 -18.06 1.04 -11.16
C ALA A 164 -17.60 2.19 -10.23
N GLN A 165 -17.85 3.43 -10.65
CA GLN A 165 -17.50 4.62 -9.88
C GLN A 165 -18.20 4.68 -8.51
N ILE A 166 -19.50 4.38 -8.43
CA ILE A 166 -20.23 4.37 -7.16
C ILE A 166 -19.73 3.22 -6.27
N TYR A 167 -19.58 2.03 -6.85
CA TYR A 167 -19.09 0.85 -6.13
C TYR A 167 -17.73 1.11 -5.50
N PHE A 168 -16.76 1.57 -6.31
CA PHE A 168 -15.41 1.83 -5.84
C PHE A 168 -15.36 3.02 -4.88
N LYS A 169 -16.15 4.09 -5.09
CA LYS A 169 -16.22 5.20 -4.14
C LYS A 169 -16.60 4.72 -2.73
N THR A 170 -17.67 3.94 -2.61
CA THR A 170 -18.06 3.37 -1.31
C THR A 170 -16.97 2.48 -0.74
N TRP A 171 -16.37 1.63 -1.58
CA TRP A 171 -15.30 0.73 -1.13
C TRP A 171 -14.05 1.50 -0.65
N PHE A 172 -13.60 2.55 -1.35
CA PHE A 172 -12.47 3.37 -0.93
C PHE A 172 -12.74 4.08 0.39
N ILE A 173 -13.96 4.58 0.61
CA ILE A 173 -14.34 5.20 1.89
C ILE A 173 -14.21 4.18 3.02
N THR A 174 -14.84 3.01 2.87
CA THR A 174 -14.77 1.95 3.90
C THR A 174 -13.34 1.48 4.13
N TRP A 175 -12.59 1.25 3.06
CA TRP A 175 -11.21 0.79 3.15
C TRP A 175 -10.31 1.82 3.82
N ASN A 176 -10.41 3.10 3.47
CA ASN A 176 -9.65 4.18 4.11
C ASN A 176 -9.95 4.23 5.61
N THR A 177 -11.21 4.23 6.00
CA THR A 177 -11.58 4.24 7.43
C THR A 177 -10.95 3.07 8.17
N LEU A 178 -11.06 1.85 7.64
CA LEU A 178 -10.45 0.66 8.25
C LEU A 178 -8.93 0.78 8.34
N PHE A 179 -8.28 1.27 7.29
CA PHE A 179 -6.83 1.38 7.23
C PHE A 179 -6.32 2.38 8.26
N PHE A 180 -6.83 3.61 8.26
CA PHE A 180 -6.37 4.65 9.21
C PHE A 180 -6.70 4.30 10.66
N THR A 181 -7.86 3.70 10.94
CA THR A 181 -8.17 3.23 12.29
C THR A 181 -7.22 2.11 12.73
N ALA A 182 -6.85 1.18 11.84
CA ALA A 182 -5.85 0.17 12.16
C ALA A 182 -4.46 0.80 12.42
N SER A 183 -4.03 1.76 11.59
CA SER A 183 -2.78 2.47 11.80
C SER A 183 -2.74 3.25 13.13
N GLU A 184 -3.85 3.87 13.54
CA GLU A 184 -3.95 4.52 14.85
C GLU A 184 -3.82 3.52 16.01
N ASN A 185 -4.47 2.35 15.88
CA ASN A 185 -4.33 1.27 16.87
C ASN A 185 -2.90 0.73 16.94
N ASP A 186 -2.20 0.62 15.80
CA ASP A 186 -0.80 0.19 15.75
C ASP A 186 0.13 1.18 16.44
N ILE A 187 -0.07 2.48 16.20
CA ILE A 187 0.67 3.54 16.88
C ILE A 187 0.43 3.47 18.39
N GLN A 188 -0.82 3.23 18.82
CA GLN A 188 -1.12 3.06 20.25
C GLN A 188 -0.42 1.83 20.84
N ALA A 189 -0.43 0.69 20.13
CA ALA A 189 0.26 -0.53 20.55
C ALA A 189 1.78 -0.30 20.68
N ALA A 190 2.40 0.40 19.72
CA ALA A 190 3.82 0.73 19.76
C ALA A 190 4.17 1.65 20.95
N ASN A 191 3.31 2.62 21.26
CA ASN A 191 3.48 3.48 22.45
C ASN A 191 3.38 2.69 23.76
N VAL A 192 2.41 1.77 23.87
CA VAL A 192 2.29 0.88 25.03
C VAL A 192 3.50 -0.04 25.16
N PHE A 193 3.99 -0.58 24.05
CA PHE A 193 5.19 -1.40 24.01
C PHE A 193 6.42 -0.63 24.53
N ALA A 194 6.61 0.63 24.12
CA ALA A 194 7.68 1.50 24.62
C ALA A 194 7.62 1.69 26.15
N GLN A 195 6.43 2.02 26.68
CA GLN A 195 6.24 2.26 28.11
C GLN A 195 6.56 1.04 28.99
N ASN A 196 6.40 -0.17 28.45
CA ASN A 196 6.68 -1.41 29.16
C ASN A 196 8.14 -1.87 29.07
N HIS A 197 8.95 -1.29 28.17
CA HIS A 197 10.36 -1.65 27.95
C HIS A 197 11.36 -0.55 28.36
N ASP A 198 10.90 0.68 28.63
CA ASP A 198 11.71 1.78 29.15
C ASP A 198 11.70 1.88 30.70
N ILE A 199 11.40 0.77 31.42
CA ILE A 199 11.46 0.67 32.90
C ILE A 199 12.56 -0.30 33.35
#